data_AF-A0A1Q9Q0D9-F1
#
_entry.id   AF-A0A1Q9Q0D9-F1
#
_cell.length_a   1.000
_cell.length_b   1.000
_cell.length_c   1.000
_cell.angle_alpha   90.00
_cell.angle_beta   90.00
_cell.angle_gamma   90.00
#
_symmetry.space_group_name_H-M   'P 1'
#
loop_
_entity.id
_entity.type
_entity.pdbx_description
1 polymer ?
#
loop_
_entity_poly.entity_id
_entity_poly.type
_entity_poly.pdbx_seq_one_letter_code
_entity_poly.pdbx_strand_id
1 'polypeptide(L)' 'MDKVTCIAFLLYQSSKSQDIKEKAIQLLNGDISIRDLKRNVKTQSYILSAETKLRKNKIDKFLVQQFVEEFMLVEV' A
#
# COMPACT_ATOMS: atom_id res chain seq x y z
N MET A 1 11.62 5.26 4.15
CA MET A 1 10.20 5.05 3.82
C MET A 1 9.46 4.60 5.06
N ASP A 2 8.32 5.24 5.32
CA ASP A 2 7.49 4.93 6.47
C ASP A 2 6.68 3.64 6.26
N LYS A 3 6.01 3.23 7.35
CA LYS A 3 5.22 2.01 7.41
C LYS A 3 4.05 2.03 6.41
N VAL A 4 3.41 3.18 6.21
CA VAL A 4 2.22 3.32 5.36
C VAL A 4 2.62 3.14 3.90
N THR A 5 3.68 3.81 3.46
CA THR A 5 4.24 3.63 2.10
C THR A 5 4.57 2.16 1.81
N CYS A 6 5.23 1.48 2.74
CA CYS A 6 5.55 0.06 2.57
C CYS A 6 4.29 -0.83 2.48
N ILE A 7 3.24 -0.51 3.23
CA ILE A 7 1.95 -1.24 3.17
C ILE A 7 1.26 -0.97 1.83
N ALA A 8 1.22 0.29 1.38
CA ALA A 8 0.68 0.66 0.07
C ALA A 8 1.37 -0.12 -1.06
N PHE A 9 2.71 -0.11 -1.09
CA PHE A 9 3.47 -0.90 -2.05
C PHE A 9 3.11 -2.39 -2.02
N LEU A 10 3.04 -2.99 -0.83
CA LEU A 10 2.71 -4.41 -0.69
C LEU A 10 1.30 -4.74 -1.17
N LEU A 11 0.33 -3.85 -0.95
CA LEU A 11 -1.03 -4.00 -1.47
C LEU A 11 -1.04 -3.95 -3.00
N TYR A 12 -0.34 -2.96 -3.57
CA TYR A 12 -0.25 -2.77 -5.01
C TYR A 12 0.41 -3.96 -5.71
N GLN A 13 1.55 -4.41 -5.21
CA GLN A 13 2.34 -5.49 -5.81
C GLN A 13 1.66 -6.86 -5.67
N SER A 14 0.96 -7.12 -4.56
CA SER A 14 0.41 -8.45 -4.27
C SER A 14 -0.99 -8.71 -4.82
N SER A 15 -1.64 -7.69 -5.38
CA SER A 15 -3.00 -7.81 -5.89
C SER A 15 -3.08 -7.76 -7.42
N LYS A 16 -3.92 -8.63 -7.99
CA LYS A 16 -4.37 -8.55 -9.39
C LYS A 16 -5.65 -7.70 -9.54
N SER A 17 -6.33 -7.38 -8.45
CA SER A 17 -7.55 -6.57 -8.45
C SER A 17 -7.19 -5.09 -8.61
N GLN A 18 -7.78 -4.47 -9.63
CA GLN A 18 -7.62 -3.04 -9.90
C GLN A 18 -8.11 -2.18 -8.74
N ASP A 19 -9.24 -2.53 -8.11
CA ASP A 19 -9.77 -1.83 -6.92
C ASP A 19 -8.76 -1.79 -5.75
N ILE A 20 -8.01 -2.88 -5.54
CA ILE A 20 -7.00 -2.93 -4.46
C ILE A 20 -5.77 -2.10 -4.83
N LYS A 21 -5.39 -2.07 -6.12
CA LYS A 21 -4.28 -1.25 -6.59
C LYS A 21 -4.59 0.24 -6.47
N GLU A 22 -5.80 0.65 -6.86
CA GLU A 22 -6.27 2.03 -6.71
C GLU A 22 -6.30 2.44 -5.24
N LYS A 23 -6.79 1.58 -4.34
CA LYS A 23 -6.75 1.83 -2.91
C LYS A 23 -5.33 1.89 -2.35
N ALA A 24 -4.39 1.13 -2.90
CA ALA A 24 -2.99 1.23 -2.51
C ALA A 24 -2.40 2.60 -2.88
N ILE A 25 -2.74 3.12 -4.06
CA ILE A 25 -2.31 4.45 -4.52
C ILE A 25 -2.97 5.55 -3.69
N GLN A 26 -4.28 5.46 -3.43
CA GLN A 26 -4.99 6.37 -2.52
C GLN A 26 -4.38 6.36 -1.11
N LEU A 27 -3.96 5.18 -0.63
CA LEU A 27 -3.28 5.06 0.66
C LEU A 27 -1.89 5.72 0.65
N LEU A 28 -1.15 5.60 -0.46
CA LEU A 28 0.15 6.25 -0.64
C LEU A 28 0.01 7.78 -0.58
N ASN A 29 -0.99 8.32 -1.28
CA ASN A 29 -1.24 9.76 -1.37
C ASN A 29 -1.95 10.34 -0.14
N GLY A 30 -2.45 9.48 0.76
CA GLY A 30 -3.11 9.92 1.99
C GLY A 30 -4.61 10.21 1.82
N ASP A 31 -5.20 9.94 0.65
CA ASP A 31 -6.63 10.09 0.38
C ASP A 31 -7.50 9.19 1.26
N ILE A 32 -6.96 8.02 1.63
CA ILE A 32 -7.61 7.07 2.55
C ILE A 32 -6.62 6.62 3.62
N SER A 33 -7.11 6.39 4.83
CA SER A 33 -6.26 5.89 5.90
C SER A 33 -6.23 4.36 5.96
N ILE A 34 -5.17 3.79 6.54
CA ILE A 34 -5.10 2.36 6.88
C ILE A 34 -6.31 1.94 7.75
N ARG A 35 -6.79 2.82 8.62
CA ARG A 35 -7.93 2.52 9.51
C ARG A 35 -9.21 2.30 8.71
N ASP A 36 -9.43 3.08 7.66
CA ASP A 36 -10.59 2.96 6.78
C ASP A 36 -10.54 1.64 6.00
N LEU A 37 -9.38 1.31 5.44
CA LEU A 37 -9.13 0.05 4.74
C LEU A 37 -9.27 -1.19 5.64
N LYS A 38 -8.97 -1.09 6.94
CA LYS A 38 -9.14 -2.20 7.89
C LYS A 38 -10.59 -2.45 8.27
N ARG A 39 -11.45 -1.43 8.21
CA ARG A 39 -12.90 -1.55 8.49
C ARG A 39 -13.67 -2.15 7.32
N ASN A 40 -13.13 -2.08 6.11
CA ASN A 40 -13.76 -2.64 4.93
C ASN A 40 -13.39 -4.14 4.76
N VAL A 41 -14.42 -5.00 4.83
CA VAL A 41 -14.29 -6.47 4.75
C VAL A 41 -13.57 -6.92 3.47
N LYS A 42 -13.74 -6.19 2.35
CA LYS A 42 -13.12 -6.54 1.07
C LYS A 42 -11.60 -6.30 1.07
N THR A 43 -11.11 -5.36 1.88
CA THR A 43 -9.70 -4.94 1.90
C THR A 43 -8.95 -5.44 3.13
N GLN A 44 -9.67 -5.80 4.19
CA GLN A 44 -9.11 -6.21 5.48
C GLN A 44 -8.09 -7.36 5.37
N SER A 45 -8.40 -8.41 4.62
CA SER A 45 -7.51 -9.57 4.43
C SER A 45 -6.20 -9.21 3.72
N TYR A 46 -6.27 -8.33 2.70
CA TYR A 46 -5.11 -7.81 2.00
C TYR A 46 -4.21 -6.98 2.92
N ILE A 47 -4.80 -6.13 3.76
CA ILE A 47 -4.06 -5.31 4.74
C ILE A 47 -3.34 -6.19 5.75
N LEU A 48 -4.02 -7.19 6.33
CA LEU A 48 -3.40 -8.10 7.29
C LEU A 48 -2.24 -8.90 6.67
N SER A 49 -2.39 -9.32 5.41
CA SER A 49 -1.34 -9.98 4.65
C SER A 49 -0.13 -9.06 4.42
N ALA A 50 -0.37 -7.81 4.01
CA ALA A 50 0.67 -6.79 3.83
C ALA A 50 1.41 -6.49 5.15
N GLU A 51 0.70 -6.30 6.26
CA GLU A 51 1.32 -6.08 7.58
C GLU A 51 2.17 -7.28 8.01
N THR A 52 1.70 -8.50 7.73
CA THR A 52 2.45 -9.73 8.05
C THR A 52 3.73 -9.84 7.22
N LYS A 53 3.68 -9.51 5.93
CA LYS A 53 4.86 -9.46 5.05
C LYS A 53 5.86 -8.41 5.50
N LEU A 54 5.38 -7.22 5.87
CA LEU A 54 6.22 -6.15 6.40
C LEU A 54 6.92 -6.56 7.71
N ARG A 55 6.21 -7.21 8.65
CA ARG A 55 6.82 -7.73 9.89
C ARG A 55 7.90 -8.78 9.64
N LYS A 56 7.77 -9.56 8.56
CA LYS A 56 8.79 -10.54 8.12
C LYS A 56 9.98 -9.87 7.43
N ASN A 57 9.98 -8.54 7.31
CA ASN A 57 11.06 -7.70 6.77
C ASN A 57 11.53 -8.07 5.35
N LYS A 58 10.64 -8.65 4.54
CA LYS A 58 10.92 -9.01 3.14
C LYS A 58 10.37 -7.95 2.19
N ILE A 59 10.98 -6.77 2.18
CA ILE A 59 10.61 -5.69 1.25
C ILE A 59 11.88 -5.12 0.64
N ASP A 60 11.92 -5.09 -0.68
CA ASP A 60 12.96 -4.40 -1.42
C ASP A 60 12.65 -2.90 -1.43
N LYS A 61 13.46 -2.12 -0.70
CA LYS A 61 13.29 -0.67 -0.59
C LYS A 61 13.47 0.03 -1.93
N PHE A 62 14.26 -0.52 -2.87
CA PHE A 62 14.40 0.09 -4.19
C PHE A 62 13.07 0.04 -4.96
N LEU A 63 12.35 -1.08 -4.89
CA LEU A 63 11.03 -1.21 -5.52
C LEU A 63 9.98 -0.32 -4.85
N VAL A 64 10.05 -0.15 -3.53
CA VAL A 64 9.15 0.81 -2.84
C VAL A 64 9.43 2.23 -3.32
N GLN A 65 10.70 2.60 -3.53
CA GLN A 65 11.07 3.93 -4.01
C GLN A 65 10.51 4.18 -5.42
N GLN A 66 10.67 3.22 -6.34
CA GLN A 66 10.10 3.31 -7.69
C GLN A 66 8.58 3.46 -7.66
N PHE A 67 7.90 2.73 -6.78
CA PHE A 67 6.45 2.85 -6.59
C PHE A 67 6.04 4.24 -6.11
N VAL A 68 6.80 4.85 -5.19
CA VAL A 68 6.56 6.22 -4.74
C VAL A 68 6.74 7.21 -5.90
N GLU A 69 7.84 7.09 -6.63
CA GLU A 69 8.14 7.96 -7.78
C GLU A 69 7.09 7.87 -8.89
N GLU A 70 6.50 6.68 -9.09
CA GLU A 70 5.48 6.44 -10.11
C GLU A 70 4.09 6.97 -9.72
N PHE A 71 3.70 6.85 -8.45
CA PHE A 71 2.30 7.04 -8.03
C PHE A 71 2.05 8.15 -7.01
N MET A 72 3.10 8.72 -6.42
CA MET A 72 2.94 9.83 -5.48
C MET A 72 2.64 11.11 -6.27
N LEU A 73 1.47 11.68 -6.02
CA LEU A 73 1.08 12.95 -6.61
C LEU A 73 1.83 14.08 -5.88
N VAL A 74 2.69 14.79 -6.60
CA VAL A 74 3.32 16.02 -6.11
C VAL A 74 2.42 17.17 -6.54
N GLU A 75 1.80 17.87 -5.59
CA GLU A 75 1.13 19.14 -5.89
C GLU A 75 2.16 20.13 -6.44
N VAL A 76 1.90 20.67 -7.64
CA VAL A 76 2.74 21.66 -8.35
C VAL A 76 2.42 23.07 -7.87
#